data_AF-A0A971J583-F1
#
_entry.id   AF-A0A971J583-F1
#
_cell.length_a   1.000
_cell.length_b   1.000
_cell.length_c   1.000
_cell.angle_alpha   90.00
_cell.angle_beta   90.00
_cell.angle_gamma   90.00
#
_symmetry.space_group_name_H-M   'P 1'
#
loop_
_entity.id
_entity.type
_entity.pdbx_description
1 polymer ?
#
loop_
_entity_poly.entity_id
_entity_poly.type
_entity_poly.pdbx_seq_one_letter_code
_entity_poly.pdbx_strand_id
1 'polypeptide(L)'
;MFGQLLGKPLWNYDISVFEHFTPETILEYHHHSDLDISLDTYRQLQQLCAEGNENAGLWIHFFTEVLGAGDDLAGLEDNQAPTRLGPYYYPATNTVIYFQPGTLSGEPATDADIRYLLSLAEPPIPNEKIVRYHQNLKR
;
A
#
# COMPACT_ATOMS: atom_id res chain seq x y z
N MET A 1 6.31 3.33 -20.20
CA MET A 1 5.77 3.56 -18.84
C MET A 1 6.37 2.65 -17.77
N PHE A 2 7.07 1.56 -18.10
CA PHE A 2 7.84 0.78 -17.10
C PHE A 2 8.95 1.56 -16.37
N GLY A 3 9.46 2.64 -16.96
CA GLY A 3 10.53 3.47 -16.37
C GLY A 3 10.15 4.18 -15.07
N GLN A 4 8.86 4.44 -14.81
CA GLN A 4 8.41 5.16 -13.61
C GLN A 4 8.44 4.31 -12.35
N LEU A 5 8.33 2.98 -12.46
CA LEU A 5 8.43 2.05 -11.33
C LEU A 5 9.87 1.61 -11.04
N LEU A 6 10.80 1.83 -11.98
CA LEU A 6 12.19 1.39 -11.83
C LEU A 6 12.88 2.20 -10.73
N GLY A 7 13.05 1.57 -9.56
CA GLY A 7 13.76 2.15 -8.42
C GLY A 7 12.87 2.66 -7.30
N LYS A 8 11.53 2.63 -7.46
CA LYS A 8 10.61 2.96 -6.37
C LYS A 8 10.37 1.75 -5.47
N PRO A 9 10.70 1.82 -4.17
CA PRO A 9 10.38 0.75 -3.24
C PRO A 9 8.87 0.61 -3.07
N LEU A 10 8.34 -0.59 -3.30
CA LEU A 10 6.93 -0.88 -3.05
C LEU A 10 6.62 -1.09 -1.56
N TRP A 11 7.63 -1.11 -0.69
CA TRP A 11 7.45 -1.14 0.77
C TRP A 11 7.21 0.24 1.38
N ASN A 12 7.19 1.32 0.60
CA ASN A 12 6.95 2.69 1.05
C ASN A 12 5.95 3.39 0.13
N TYR A 13 4.83 3.84 0.70
CA TYR A 13 3.75 4.49 -0.02
C TYR A 13 3.53 5.94 0.38
N ASP A 14 3.19 6.76 -0.61
CA ASP A 14 2.73 8.12 -0.42
C ASP A 14 1.28 8.14 0.09
N ILE A 15 0.87 9.25 0.70
CA ILE A 15 -0.50 9.42 1.23
C ILE A 15 -1.58 9.19 0.17
N SER A 16 -1.31 9.53 -1.09
CA SER A 16 -2.24 9.31 -2.22
C SER A 16 -2.70 7.85 -2.32
N VAL A 17 -1.84 6.88 -1.99
CA VAL A 17 -2.22 5.45 -2.00
C VAL A 17 -3.29 5.17 -0.96
N PHE A 18 -3.10 5.66 0.26
CA PHE A 18 -4.03 5.45 1.37
C PHE A 18 -5.36 6.20 1.18
N GLU A 19 -5.34 7.30 0.44
CA GLU A 19 -6.54 8.07 0.08
C GLU A 19 -7.43 7.32 -0.92
N HIS A 20 -6.83 6.57 -1.84
CA HIS A 20 -7.54 5.98 -2.99
C HIS A 20 -7.73 4.46 -2.90
N PHE A 21 -7.01 3.77 -2.03
CA PHE A 21 -7.05 2.32 -1.89
C PHE A 21 -7.32 1.89 -0.46
N THR A 22 -8.04 0.77 -0.31
CA THR A 22 -8.32 0.16 0.99
C THR A 22 -7.11 -0.63 1.50
N PRO A 23 -7.02 -0.91 2.82
CA PRO A 23 -6.01 -1.79 3.38
C PRO A 23 -5.93 -3.14 2.66
N GLU A 24 -7.09 -3.76 2.40
CA GLU A 24 -7.17 -5.08 1.75
C GLU A 24 -6.49 -5.09 0.39
N THR A 25 -6.76 -4.08 -0.45
CA THR A 25 -6.19 -4.01 -1.82
C THR A 25 -4.67 -3.92 -1.78
N ILE A 26 -4.12 -3.14 -0.86
CA ILE A 26 -2.67 -2.97 -0.73
C ILE A 26 -2.01 -4.18 -0.07
N LEU A 27 -2.63 -4.76 0.96
CA LEU A 27 -2.09 -5.91 1.68
C LEU A 27 -2.09 -7.18 0.82
N GLU A 28 -3.11 -7.38 -0.03
CA GLU A 28 -3.13 -8.46 -1.01
C GLU A 28 -1.95 -8.38 -1.98
N TYR A 29 -1.56 -7.17 -2.38
CA TYR A 29 -0.37 -6.95 -3.20
C TYR A 29 0.92 -7.28 -2.43
N HIS A 30 0.93 -7.07 -1.11
CA HIS A 30 2.08 -7.23 -0.21
C HIS A 30 2.28 -8.62 0.39
N HIS A 31 1.81 -9.66 -0.28
CA HIS A 31 1.90 -11.02 0.26
C HIS A 31 3.36 -11.44 0.54
N HIS A 32 3.68 -11.87 1.77
CA HIS A 32 5.05 -12.22 2.23
C HIS A 32 6.08 -11.08 2.18
N SER A 33 5.67 -9.83 2.41
CA SER A 33 6.58 -8.69 2.34
C SER A 33 6.38 -7.68 3.48
N ASP A 34 7.31 -6.74 3.56
CA ASP A 34 7.29 -5.69 4.58
C ASP A 34 6.66 -4.41 4.01
N LEU A 35 5.95 -3.68 4.86
CA LEU A 35 5.40 -2.36 4.59
C LEU A 35 5.88 -1.39 5.68
N ASP A 36 6.54 -0.32 5.27
CA ASP A 36 6.96 0.77 6.15
C ASP A 36 6.05 1.98 5.96
N ILE A 37 5.61 2.55 7.07
CA ILE A 37 4.72 3.71 7.10
C ILE A 37 5.43 4.82 7.87
N SER A 38 5.54 6.00 7.25
CA SER A 38 6.07 7.16 7.97
C SER A 38 5.00 7.71 8.93
N LEU A 39 5.44 8.26 10.06
CA LEU A 39 4.51 8.94 10.98
C LEU A 39 3.86 10.16 10.35
N ASP A 40 4.56 10.83 9.44
CA ASP A 40 4.00 11.98 8.71
C ASP A 40 2.83 11.53 7.83
N THR A 41 2.95 10.38 7.16
CA THR A 41 1.85 9.75 6.42
C THR A 41 0.70 9.38 7.35
N TYR A 42 0.98 8.78 8.52
CA TYR A 42 -0.05 8.43 9.49
C TYR A 42 -0.81 9.66 10.01
N ARG A 43 -0.12 10.76 10.30
CA ARG A 43 -0.75 12.03 10.70
C ARG A 43 -1.63 12.63 9.61
N GLN A 44 -1.15 12.62 8.37
CA GLN A 44 -1.95 13.05 7.22
C GLN A 44 -3.19 12.17 7.06
N LEU A 45 -3.07 10.87 7.31
CA LEU A 45 -4.20 9.95 7.27
C LEU A 45 -5.24 10.24 8.36
N GLN A 46 -4.79 10.58 9.58
CA GLN A 46 -5.69 11.02 10.65
C GLN A 46 -6.45 12.31 10.26
N GLN A 47 -5.77 13.26 9.62
CA GLN A 47 -6.40 14.48 9.11
C GLN A 47 -7.44 14.17 8.02
N LEU A 48 -7.10 13.35 7.03
CA LEU A 48 -8.03 12.92 5.98
C LEU A 48 -9.24 12.18 6.55
N CYS A 49 -9.03 11.33 7.57
CA CYS A 49 -10.12 10.66 8.28
C CYS A 49 -11.05 11.66 8.97
N ALA A 50 -10.49 12.69 9.62
CA ALA A 50 -11.27 13.75 10.27
C ALA A 50 -12.04 14.62 9.26
N GLU A 51 -11.52 14.79 8.04
CA GLU A 51 -12.17 15.46 6.92
C GLU A 51 -13.26 14.59 6.24
N GLY A 52 -13.37 13.32 6.63
CA GLY A 52 -14.41 12.40 6.15
C GLY A 52 -14.01 11.50 4.99
N ASN A 53 -12.71 11.32 4.72
CA ASN A 53 -12.25 10.34 3.75
C ASN A 53 -12.46 8.90 4.28
N GLU A 54 -13.28 8.12 3.57
CA GLU A 54 -13.66 6.76 3.97
C GLU A 54 -12.47 5.79 4.00
N ASN A 55 -11.60 5.84 2.99
CA ASN A 55 -10.42 4.97 2.93
C ASN A 55 -9.44 5.27 4.06
N ALA A 56 -9.24 6.55 4.37
CA ALA A 56 -8.43 6.96 5.51
C ALA A 56 -8.99 6.38 6.82
N GLY A 57 -10.32 6.43 7.01
CA GLY A 57 -10.98 5.79 8.15
C GLY A 57 -10.74 4.28 8.23
N LEU A 58 -10.79 3.57 7.11
CA LEU A 58 -10.48 2.14 7.05
C LEU A 58 -9.02 1.83 7.44
N TRP A 59 -8.08 2.64 6.98
CA TRP A 59 -6.67 2.49 7.35
C TRP A 59 -6.40 2.79 8.82
N ILE A 60 -6.99 3.85 9.37
CA ILE A 60 -6.88 4.15 10.81
C ILE A 60 -7.46 2.99 11.63
N HIS A 61 -8.67 2.51 11.29
CA HIS A 61 -9.28 1.36 11.96
C HIS A 61 -8.40 0.11 11.86
N PHE A 62 -7.82 -0.15 10.69
CA PHE A 62 -6.90 -1.27 10.50
C PHE A 62 -5.67 -1.14 11.41
N PHE A 63 -5.03 0.02 11.48
CA PHE A 63 -3.86 0.21 12.35
C PHE A 63 -4.21 0.12 13.83
N THR A 64 -5.33 0.69 14.26
CA THR A 64 -5.68 0.73 15.70
C THR A 64 -6.32 -0.56 16.18
N GLU A 65 -7.33 -1.08 15.48
CA GLU A 65 -8.15 -2.20 15.96
C GLU A 65 -7.66 -3.55 15.44
N VAL A 66 -7.18 -3.61 14.19
CA VAL A 66 -6.76 -4.90 13.59
C VAL A 66 -5.31 -5.22 13.96
N LEU A 67 -4.40 -4.26 13.83
CA LEU A 67 -3.00 -4.44 14.22
C LEU A 67 -2.75 -4.21 15.71
N GLY A 68 -3.64 -3.49 16.40
CA GLY A 68 -3.43 -3.12 17.81
C GLY A 68 -2.33 -2.07 18.01
N ALA A 69 -1.99 -1.29 16.98
CA ALA A 69 -0.89 -0.31 17.03
C ALA A 69 -1.31 1.04 17.64
N GLY A 70 -2.58 1.22 18.02
CA GLY A 70 -3.15 2.50 18.41
C GLY A 70 -2.44 3.17 19.60
N ASP A 71 -2.23 2.42 20.69
CA ASP A 71 -1.57 2.93 21.90
C ASP A 71 -0.10 3.28 21.66
N ASP A 72 0.60 2.44 20.89
CA ASP A 72 2.01 2.64 20.54
C ASP A 72 2.19 3.86 19.62
N LEU A 73 1.28 4.06 18.67
CA LEU A 73 1.27 5.24 17.79
C LEU A 73 0.95 6.53 18.55
N ALA A 74 0.04 6.48 19.52
CA ALA A 74 -0.25 7.61 20.40
C ALA A 74 0.94 7.97 21.31
N GLY A 75 1.59 6.96 21.89
CA GLY A 75 2.76 7.16 22.75
C GLY A 75 4.00 7.72 22.04
N LEU A 76 4.07 7.54 20.71
CA LEU A 76 5.18 8.02 19.88
C LEU A 76 5.10 9.51 19.55
N GLU A 77 3.90 10.11 19.55
CA GLU A 77 3.76 11.56 19.36
C GLU A 77 4.31 12.34 20.57
N ASP A 78 4.25 11.73 21.75
CA ASP A 78 4.64 12.34 23.03
C ASP A 78 6.11 12.09 23.42
N ASN A 79 6.79 11.09 22.84
CA ASN A 79 8.15 10.72 23.22
C ASN A 79 9.13 10.68 22.03
N GLN A 80 10.30 11.31 22.20
CA GLN A 80 11.46 11.15 21.30
C GLN A 80 12.09 9.75 21.42
N ALA A 81 11.42 8.68 20.95
CA ALA A 81 11.98 7.37 20.48
C ALA A 81 10.89 6.29 20.45
N PRO A 82 10.91 5.32 19.49
CA PRO A 82 12.07 4.75 18.80
C PRO A 82 12.23 5.17 17.33
N THR A 83 13.35 4.77 16.72
CA THR A 83 13.65 4.95 15.29
C THR A 83 12.70 4.14 14.38
N ARG A 84 11.97 3.15 14.91
CA ARG A 84 10.99 2.30 14.21
C ARG A 84 10.12 1.54 15.23
N LEU A 85 8.80 1.54 15.06
CA LEU A 85 7.79 0.75 15.77
C LEU A 85 7.42 -0.49 14.97
N GLY A 86 7.06 -1.57 15.68
CA GLY A 86 6.74 -2.87 15.12
C GLY A 86 7.77 -3.94 15.53
N PRO A 87 7.71 -5.14 14.93
CA PRO A 87 6.84 -5.53 13.82
C PRO A 87 5.37 -5.74 14.23
N TYR A 88 4.45 -5.20 13.44
CA TYR A 88 3.03 -5.55 13.49
C TYR A 88 2.73 -6.57 12.40
N TYR A 89 2.33 -7.76 12.82
CA TYR A 89 2.14 -8.87 11.89
C TYR A 89 0.67 -8.97 11.46
N TYR A 90 0.43 -8.92 10.15
CA TYR A 90 -0.87 -9.21 9.57
C TYR A 90 -0.89 -10.63 8.97
N PRO A 91 -1.54 -11.60 9.63
CA PRO A 91 -1.40 -13.01 9.27
C PRO A 91 -2.00 -13.39 7.92
N ALA A 92 -3.05 -12.69 7.47
CA ALA A 92 -3.81 -13.09 6.28
C ALA A 92 -2.96 -13.07 5.01
N THR A 93 -2.03 -12.12 4.90
CA THR A 93 -1.12 -11.97 3.76
C THR A 93 0.34 -12.20 4.14
N ASN A 94 0.62 -12.57 5.40
CA ASN A 94 1.97 -12.69 5.95
C ASN A 94 2.78 -11.41 5.72
N THR A 95 2.14 -10.26 5.98
CA THR A 95 2.73 -8.93 5.79
C THR A 95 3.20 -8.39 7.13
N VAL A 96 4.41 -7.83 7.17
CA VAL A 96 4.95 -7.20 8.37
C VAL A 96 4.93 -5.69 8.20
N ILE A 97 4.31 -5.00 9.15
CA ILE A 97 4.13 -3.55 9.09
C ILE A 97 4.99 -2.89 10.16
N TYR A 98 5.66 -1.83 9.78
CA TYR A 98 6.44 -1.00 10.69
C TYR A 98 6.07 0.47 10.53
N PHE A 99 6.21 1.24 11.61
CA PHE A 99 6.06 2.69 11.57
C PHE A 99 7.38 3.35 11.93
N GLN A 100 7.76 4.44 11.29
CA GLN A 100 9.02 5.12 11.62
C GLN A 100 8.93 6.64 11.48
N PRO A 101 9.65 7.39 12.34
CA PRO A 101 9.71 8.84 12.25
C PRO A 101 10.52 9.31 11.03
N GLY A 102 10.07 10.40 10.42
CA GLY A 102 10.76 11.07 9.31
C GLY A 102 10.52 10.43 7.94
N THR A 103 11.23 10.94 6.94
CA THR A 103 11.12 10.50 5.55
C THR A 103 11.83 9.16 5.34
N LEU A 104 11.13 8.21 4.74
CA LEU A 104 11.71 6.91 4.41
C LEU A 104 12.71 7.04 3.26
N SER A 105 13.66 6.12 3.17
CA SER A 105 14.61 6.12 2.06
C SER A 105 13.93 5.74 0.75
N GLY A 106 14.24 6.46 -0.33
CA GLY A 106 13.68 6.20 -1.66
C GLY A 106 12.40 6.99 -1.94
N GLU A 107 12.10 7.17 -3.22
CA GLU A 107 10.87 7.85 -3.65
C GLU A 107 9.66 6.95 -3.39
N PRO A 108 8.65 7.41 -2.61
CA PRO A 108 7.48 6.60 -2.31
C PRO A 108 6.69 6.28 -3.57
N ALA A 109 6.06 5.10 -3.59
CA ALA A 109 5.13 4.74 -4.64
C ALA A 109 3.79 5.49 -4.44
N THR A 110 3.26 6.02 -5.53
CA THR A 110 2.03 6.83 -5.57
C THR A 110 0.81 6.01 -5.97
N ASP A 111 -0.39 6.57 -5.84
CA ASP A 111 -1.61 5.91 -6.31
C ASP A 111 -1.54 5.57 -7.81
N ALA A 112 -0.98 6.47 -8.63
CA ALA A 112 -0.79 6.25 -10.07
C ALA A 112 0.12 5.04 -10.36
N ASP A 113 1.16 4.85 -9.55
CA ASP A 113 2.07 3.69 -9.65
C ASP A 113 1.30 2.39 -9.35
N ILE A 114 0.47 2.39 -8.30
CA ILE A 114 -0.37 1.24 -7.94
C ILE A 114 -1.43 0.95 -9.01
N ARG A 115 -2.14 1.97 -9.53
CA ARG A 115 -3.11 1.80 -10.62
C ARG A 115 -2.46 1.16 -11.84
N TYR A 116 -1.24 1.58 -12.17
CA TYR A 116 -0.50 0.97 -13.26
C TYR A 116 -0.16 -0.49 -12.97
N LEU A 117 0.31 -0.84 -11.77
CA LEU A 117 0.58 -2.22 -11.38
C LEU A 117 -0.68 -3.10 -11.45
N LEU A 118 -1.81 -2.61 -10.95
CA LEU A 118 -3.09 -3.32 -11.04
C LEU A 118 -3.53 -3.53 -12.50
N SER A 119 -3.27 -2.56 -13.38
CA SER A 119 -3.57 -2.71 -14.81
C SER A 119 -2.76 -3.81 -15.51
N LEU A 120 -1.59 -4.18 -14.97
CA LEU A 120 -0.77 -5.28 -15.51
C LEU A 120 -1.32 -6.66 -15.11
N ALA A 121 -2.13 -6.74 -14.05
CA ALA A 121 -2.77 -7.98 -13.64
C ALA A 121 -3.98 -8.32 -14.52
N GLU A 122 -4.51 -7.36 -15.29
CA GLU A 122 -5.59 -7.62 -16.23
C GLU A 122 -5.08 -8.48 -17.40
N PRO A 123 -5.80 -9.57 -17.75
CA PRO A 123 -5.42 -10.39 -18.88
C PRO A 123 -5.39 -9.53 -20.16
N PRO A 124 -4.34 -9.66 -21.00
CA PRO A 124 -4.25 -8.86 -22.20
C PRO A 124 -5.47 -9.13 -23.10
N ILE A 125 -5.98 -8.08 -23.72
CA ILE A 125 -7.08 -8.19 -24.70
C ILE A 125 -6.65 -9.21 -25.77
N PRO A 126 -7.46 -10.25 -26.04
CA PRO A 126 -7.09 -11.29 -27.00
C PRO A 126 -6.75 -10.68 -28.36
N ASN A 127 -5.55 -10.99 -28.85
CA ASN A 127 -5.13 -10.52 -30.17
C ASN A 127 -5.99 -11.20 -31.25
N GLU A 128 -6.87 -10.44 -31.90
CA GLU A 128 -7.81 -10.96 -32.90
C GLU A 128 -7.12 -11.75 -34.02
N LYS A 129 -5.90 -11.40 -34.40
CA LYS A 129 -5.15 -12.12 -35.44
C LYS A 129 -4.75 -13.52 -34.97
N ILE A 130 -4.32 -13.65 -33.72
CA ILE A 130 -3.94 -14.93 -33.11
C ILE A 130 -5.20 -15.79 -32.94
N VAL A 131 -6.30 -15.20 -32.47
CA VAL A 131 -7.59 -15.89 -32.34
C VAL A 131 -8.07 -16.43 -33.69
N ARG A 132 -8.03 -15.62 -34.76
CA ARG A 132 -8.42 -16.05 -36.12
C ARG A 132 -7.51 -17.15 -36.67
N TYR A 133 -6.20 -17.07 -36.43
CA TYR A 133 -5.25 -18.12 -36.84
C TYR A 133 -5.60 -19.48 -36.23
N HIS A 134 -5.85 -19.52 -34.91
CA HIS A 134 -6.23 -20.77 -34.23
C HIS A 134 -7.62 -21.28 -34.62
N GLN A 135 -8.57 -20.41 -34.94
CA GLN A 135 -9.89 -20.82 -35.45
C GLN A 135 -9.79 -21.50 -36.83
N ASN A 136 -8.90 -21.01 -37.70
CA ASN A 136 -8.70 -21.58 -39.03
C ASN A 136 -7.91 -22.90 -39.01
N LEU A 137 -7.11 -23.16 -37.98
CA LEU A 137 -6.35 -24.41 -37.78
C LEU A 137 -7.19 -25.60 -37.29
N LYS A 138 -8.39 -25.35 -36.76
CA LYS A 138 -9.34 -26.40 -36.31
C LYS A 138 -10.33 -26.83 -37.40
N ARG A 139 -10.12 -26.41 -38.65
CA ARG A 139 -10.83 -26.91 -39.84
C ARG A 139 -9.93 -27.86 -40.61
#